data_AF-A0A533ZF85-F1
#
_entry.id   AF-A0A533ZF85-F1
#
_cell.length_a   1.000
_cell.length_b   1.000
_cell.length_c   1.000
_cell.angle_alpha   90.00
_cell.angle_beta   90.00
_cell.angle_gamma   90.00
#
_symmetry.space_group_name_H-M   'P 1'
#
loop_
_entity.id
_entity.type
_entity.pdbx_description
1 polymer ?
#
loop_
_entity_poly.entity_id
_entity_poly.type
_entity_poly.pdbx_seq_one_letter_code
_entity_poly.pdbx_strand_id
1 'polypeptide(L)'
;MIVPNRTRSATLLLILATTTLSLSSGCETTKRVLDTAERAVTGRTGKTVIDIATSKDAEQALRKHVEGYARDPGALLKDLRAAQRDFETLMAGLRGEVGRTWGKKEVHLPDRKRYVKYTQNYRSRAIVDFDAGEILVETLDDTDPRGSLKNAVVTTLLTPNDPRAVDLFSDKGITLTSDKEPYLLGLVVDQTGKPVRTPAEAESFADWLLEKRSGVRRQIQDQPESCFRDHPDREQLQPLCRQFSSGLWTHAARARERRPRGLPQGEGTG
;
A
#
# COMPACT_ATOMS: atom_id res chain seq x y z
N MET A 1 54.14 -68.75 -10.77
CA MET A 1 53.99 -69.15 -12.19
C MET A 1 52.83 -68.36 -12.80
N ILE A 2 53.09 -67.67 -13.92
CA ILE A 2 52.20 -67.46 -15.08
C ILE A 2 50.89 -66.65 -14.91
N VAL A 3 50.96 -65.36 -15.29
CA VAL A 3 50.12 -64.45 -16.14
C VAL A 3 48.73 -64.95 -16.66
N PRO A 4 47.82 -64.10 -17.21
CA PRO A 4 46.99 -62.98 -16.70
C PRO A 4 45.47 -63.17 -17.02
N ASN A 5 44.56 -62.21 -16.74
CA ASN A 5 43.52 -61.87 -17.74
C ASN A 5 42.79 -60.51 -17.54
N ARG A 6 42.88 -59.70 -18.60
CA ARG A 6 41.90 -58.79 -19.25
C ARG A 6 40.78 -58.06 -18.49
N THR A 7 40.86 -56.73 -18.61
CA THR A 7 39.85 -55.77 -19.15
C THR A 7 38.44 -55.77 -18.56
N ARG A 8 38.00 -54.60 -18.10
CA ARG A 8 37.07 -53.74 -18.88
C ARG A 8 36.94 -52.35 -18.24
N SER A 9 37.12 -51.35 -19.11
CA SER A 9 36.84 -49.94 -18.91
C SER A 9 35.34 -49.74 -18.70
N ALA A 10 34.94 -49.02 -17.66
CA ALA A 10 33.59 -48.52 -17.47
C ALA A 10 33.67 -47.02 -17.14
N THR A 11 33.41 -46.23 -18.18
CA THR A 11 33.30 -44.78 -18.15
C THR A 11 32.16 -44.36 -17.23
N LEU A 12 32.48 -43.72 -16.10
CA LEU A 12 31.50 -43.16 -15.17
C LEU A 12 31.11 -41.75 -15.67
N LEU A 13 29.91 -41.63 -16.26
CA LEU A 13 29.31 -40.35 -16.62
C LEU A 13 28.80 -39.65 -15.34
N LEU A 14 29.49 -38.58 -14.92
CA LEU A 14 29.04 -37.69 -13.85
C LEU A 14 27.90 -36.79 -14.40
N ILE A 15 26.67 -37.05 -14.02
CA ILE A 15 25.54 -36.14 -14.27
C ILE A 15 25.54 -35.10 -13.15
N LEU A 16 26.06 -33.89 -13.44
CA LEU A 16 25.81 -32.71 -12.61
C LEU A 16 24.33 -32.32 -12.75
N ALA A 17 23.51 -32.71 -11.78
CA ALA A 17 22.19 -32.14 -11.60
C ALA A 17 22.35 -30.68 -11.15
N THR A 18 22.33 -29.74 -12.09
CA THR A 18 22.13 -28.33 -11.79
C THR A 18 20.66 -28.12 -11.47
N THR A 19 20.35 -28.01 -10.19
CA THR A 19 19.04 -27.59 -9.69
C THR A 19 18.82 -26.13 -10.08
N THR A 20 18.25 -25.93 -11.27
CA THR A 20 17.73 -24.64 -11.69
C THR A 20 16.49 -24.33 -10.86
N LEU A 21 16.69 -23.54 -9.80
CA LEU A 21 15.61 -22.91 -9.03
C LEU A 21 14.77 -22.06 -10.00
N SER A 22 13.63 -22.59 -10.41
CA SER A 22 12.71 -21.95 -11.34
C SER A 22 11.88 -20.89 -10.60
N LEU A 23 12.44 -19.68 -10.41
CA LEU A 23 11.68 -18.46 -10.08
C LEU A 23 11.23 -17.79 -11.39
N SER A 24 10.12 -18.20 -11.99
CA SER A 24 9.78 -17.75 -13.36
C SER A 24 8.45 -17.01 -13.55
N SER A 25 7.74 -16.57 -12.50
CA SER A 25 6.52 -15.76 -12.71
C SER A 25 6.49 -14.40 -12.00
N GLY A 26 7.36 -14.16 -11.02
CA GLY A 26 7.35 -12.92 -10.23
C GLY A 26 8.09 -11.74 -10.86
N CYS A 27 9.08 -12.01 -11.73
CA CYS A 27 10.00 -11.00 -12.24
C CYS A 27 9.40 -10.13 -13.36
N GLU A 28 8.46 -10.66 -14.14
CA GLU A 28 7.90 -9.93 -15.28
C GLU A 28 6.98 -8.79 -14.83
N THR A 29 6.15 -9.00 -13.82
CA THR A 29 5.21 -7.99 -13.31
C THR A 29 5.95 -6.85 -12.60
N THR A 30 6.96 -7.17 -11.77
CA THR A 30 7.80 -6.16 -11.11
C THR A 30 8.63 -5.38 -12.12
N LYS A 31 9.20 -6.05 -13.12
CA LYS A 31 9.92 -5.38 -14.22
C LYS A 31 9.02 -4.44 -15.01
N ARG A 32 7.79 -4.86 -15.36
CA ARG A 32 6.82 -3.98 -16.05
C ARG A 32 6.44 -2.76 -15.21
N VAL A 33 6.23 -2.93 -13.91
CA VAL A 33 5.91 -1.82 -12.99
C VAL A 33 7.11 -0.87 -12.89
N LEU A 34 8.34 -1.39 -12.80
CA LEU A 34 9.57 -0.59 -12.76
C LEU A 34 9.79 0.20 -14.05
N ASP A 35 9.69 -0.46 -15.21
CA ASP A 35 9.80 0.18 -16.53
C ASP A 35 8.72 1.24 -16.73
N THR A 36 7.55 1.06 -16.11
CA THR A 36 6.45 2.03 -16.15
C THR A 36 6.72 3.22 -15.25
N ALA A 37 7.24 2.98 -14.03
CA ALA A 37 7.69 4.06 -13.15
C ALA A 37 8.78 4.90 -13.83
N GLU A 38 9.74 4.26 -14.49
CA GLU A 38 10.78 4.96 -15.26
C GLU A 38 10.19 5.77 -16.43
N ARG A 39 9.25 5.19 -17.19
CA ARG A 39 8.57 5.91 -18.28
C ARG A 39 7.70 7.07 -17.81
N ALA A 40 6.98 6.92 -16.70
CA ALA A 40 6.17 7.97 -16.13
C ALA A 40 7.02 9.18 -15.70
N VAL A 41 8.20 8.93 -15.12
CA VAL A 41 9.16 9.95 -14.68
C VAL A 41 9.88 10.61 -15.87
N THR A 42 10.23 9.83 -16.90
CA THR A 42 10.99 10.30 -18.06
C THR A 42 10.14 10.85 -19.20
N GLY A 43 8.81 10.63 -19.16
CA GLY A 43 7.83 11.19 -20.08
C GLY A 43 7.70 12.71 -19.98
N ARG A 44 7.04 13.36 -20.96
CA ARG A 44 6.88 14.83 -20.99
C ARG A 44 6.20 15.35 -19.73
N THR A 45 5.07 14.77 -19.35
CA THR A 45 4.34 15.17 -18.13
C THR A 45 5.18 14.99 -16.87
N GLY A 46 5.89 13.86 -16.73
CA GLY A 46 6.79 13.62 -15.59
C GLY A 46 7.91 14.65 -15.52
N LYS A 47 8.54 14.93 -16.66
CA LYS A 47 9.54 16.00 -16.79
C LYS A 47 8.97 17.39 -16.48
N THR A 48 7.75 17.69 -16.91
CA THR A 48 7.08 18.96 -16.59
C THR A 48 6.86 19.12 -15.09
N VAL A 49 6.37 18.08 -14.40
CA VAL A 49 6.17 18.12 -12.95
C VAL A 49 7.50 18.29 -12.21
N ILE A 50 8.55 17.56 -12.64
CA ILE A 50 9.90 17.69 -12.06
C ILE A 50 10.47 19.09 -12.30
N ASP A 51 10.35 19.60 -13.52
CA ASP A 51 10.83 20.94 -13.90
C ASP A 51 10.14 22.02 -13.05
N ILE A 52 8.82 21.97 -12.89
CA ILE A 52 8.09 22.91 -12.02
C ILE A 52 8.53 22.77 -10.56
N ALA A 53 8.58 21.54 -10.03
CA ALA A 53 8.91 21.29 -8.62
C ALA A 53 10.36 21.66 -8.25
N THR A 54 11.29 21.59 -9.21
CA THR A 54 12.70 21.92 -9.01
C THR A 54 13.09 23.33 -9.50
N SER A 55 12.18 24.01 -10.20
CA SER A 55 12.41 25.37 -10.69
C SER A 55 12.47 26.39 -9.54
N LYS A 56 13.34 27.39 -9.72
CA LYS A 56 13.37 28.58 -8.85
C LYS A 56 12.18 29.52 -9.10
N ASP A 57 11.56 29.43 -10.28
CA ASP A 57 10.38 30.19 -10.70
C ASP A 57 9.35 29.23 -11.33
N ALA A 58 8.44 28.76 -10.49
CA ALA A 58 7.40 27.80 -10.87
C ALA A 58 6.38 28.39 -11.87
N GLU A 59 6.14 29.71 -11.83
CA GLU A 59 5.22 30.36 -12.76
C GLU A 59 5.80 30.37 -14.16
N GLN A 60 7.07 30.72 -14.31
CA GLN A 60 7.72 30.74 -15.61
C GLN A 60 7.83 29.33 -16.20
N ALA A 61 8.18 28.33 -15.37
CA ALA A 61 8.18 26.93 -15.78
C ALA A 61 6.78 26.50 -16.29
N LEU A 62 5.73 26.79 -15.52
CA LEU A 62 4.36 26.48 -15.89
C LEU A 62 3.95 27.16 -17.21
N ARG A 63 4.25 28.45 -17.39
CA ARG A 63 3.94 29.20 -18.63
C ARG A 63 4.59 28.54 -19.85
N LYS A 64 5.85 28.15 -19.75
CA LYS A 64 6.57 27.46 -20.82
C LYS A 64 5.89 26.15 -21.25
N HIS A 65 5.41 25.37 -20.28
CA HIS A 65 4.69 24.12 -20.56
C HIS A 65 3.30 24.37 -21.17
N VAL A 66 2.57 25.39 -20.67
CA VAL A 66 1.28 25.80 -21.23
C VAL A 66 1.42 26.28 -22.69
N GLU A 67 2.44 27.08 -22.99
CA GLU A 67 2.74 27.50 -24.37
C GLU A 67 3.09 26.32 -25.27
N GLY A 68 3.79 25.31 -24.73
CA GLY A 68 4.08 24.07 -25.45
C GLY A 68 2.81 23.35 -25.91
N TYR A 69 1.81 23.25 -25.04
CA TYR A 69 0.51 22.66 -25.39
C TYR A 69 -0.34 23.56 -26.29
N ALA A 70 -0.21 24.89 -26.20
CA ALA A 70 -0.89 25.80 -27.12
C ALA A 70 -0.40 25.62 -28.57
N ARG A 71 0.89 25.29 -28.77
CA ARG A 71 1.47 25.04 -30.10
C ARG A 71 1.15 23.65 -30.66
N ASP A 72 0.99 22.65 -29.80
CA ASP A 72 0.58 21.29 -30.18
C ASP A 72 -0.46 20.75 -29.18
N PRO A 73 -1.76 21.06 -29.38
CA PRO A 73 -2.82 20.53 -28.53
C PRO A 73 -2.91 19.00 -28.56
N GLY A 74 -2.43 18.36 -29.63
CA GLY A 74 -2.35 16.91 -29.76
C GLY A 74 -1.34 16.29 -28.80
N ALA A 75 -0.28 17.01 -28.41
CA ALA A 75 0.66 16.56 -27.40
C ALA A 75 -0.01 16.36 -26.04
N LEU A 76 -0.88 17.28 -25.61
CA LEU A 76 -1.60 17.16 -24.34
C LEU A 76 -2.45 15.88 -24.30
N LEU A 77 -3.18 15.59 -25.38
CA LEU A 77 -3.97 14.36 -25.46
C LEU A 77 -3.11 13.09 -25.42
N LYS A 78 -1.94 13.09 -26.07
CA LYS A 78 -1.00 11.97 -26.02
C LYS A 78 -0.44 11.77 -24.61
N ASP A 79 -0.06 12.85 -23.94
CA ASP A 79 0.46 12.87 -22.59
C ASP A 79 -0.58 12.38 -21.57
N LEU A 80 -1.82 12.84 -21.67
CA LEU A 80 -2.93 12.36 -20.82
C LEU A 80 -3.20 10.87 -21.02
N ARG A 81 -3.21 10.39 -22.27
CA ARG A 81 -3.37 8.95 -22.56
C ARG A 81 -2.20 8.13 -22.03
N ALA A 82 -0.98 8.67 -22.06
CA ALA A 82 0.19 8.00 -21.49
C ALA A 82 0.06 7.89 -19.96
N ALA A 83 -0.24 9.01 -19.28
CA ALA A 83 -0.47 9.04 -17.84
C ALA A 83 -1.59 8.07 -17.41
N GLN A 84 -2.68 7.99 -18.18
CA GLN A 84 -3.75 7.03 -17.92
C GLN A 84 -3.25 5.57 -17.98
N ARG A 85 -2.49 5.19 -19.01
CA ARG A 85 -1.95 3.82 -19.14
C ARG A 85 -0.94 3.49 -18.03
N ASP A 86 -0.10 4.47 -17.67
CA ASP A 86 0.88 4.28 -16.60
C ASP A 86 0.16 4.08 -15.27
N PHE A 87 -0.88 4.88 -14.98
CA PHE A 87 -1.74 4.70 -13.82
C PHE A 87 -2.43 3.33 -13.81
N GLU A 88 -3.04 2.90 -14.92
CA GLU A 88 -3.66 1.58 -15.04
C GLU A 88 -2.66 0.45 -14.75
N THR A 89 -1.42 0.60 -15.21
CA THR A 89 -0.34 -0.38 -14.98
C THR A 89 0.08 -0.43 -13.52
N LEU A 90 0.25 0.72 -12.85
CA LEU A 90 0.53 0.78 -11.41
C LEU A 90 -0.59 0.12 -10.60
N MET A 91 -1.85 0.42 -10.93
CA MET A 91 -3.02 -0.18 -10.28
C MET A 91 -3.11 -1.69 -10.51
N ALA A 92 -2.75 -2.17 -11.70
CA ALA A 92 -2.68 -3.59 -12.00
C ALA A 92 -1.57 -4.29 -11.20
N GLY A 93 -0.40 -3.65 -11.10
CA GLY A 93 0.72 -4.12 -10.27
C GLY A 93 0.33 -4.24 -8.80
N LEU A 94 -0.22 -3.17 -8.23
CA LEU A 94 -0.70 -3.15 -6.84
C LEU A 94 -1.77 -4.24 -6.61
N ARG A 95 -2.78 -4.34 -7.49
CA ARG A 95 -3.80 -5.40 -7.42
C ARG A 95 -3.17 -6.80 -7.43
N GLY A 96 -2.13 -7.01 -8.23
CA GLY A 96 -1.41 -8.28 -8.32
C GLY A 96 -0.61 -8.63 -7.06
N GLU A 97 0.05 -7.66 -6.44
CA GLU A 97 0.75 -7.84 -5.15
C GLU A 97 -0.26 -8.12 -4.02
N VAL A 98 -1.27 -7.26 -3.88
CA VAL A 98 -2.30 -7.41 -2.84
C VAL A 98 -3.07 -8.72 -3.01
N GLY A 99 -3.46 -9.07 -4.24
CA GLY A 99 -4.20 -10.30 -4.52
C GLY A 99 -3.39 -11.57 -4.23
N ARG A 100 -2.06 -11.52 -4.29
CA ARG A 100 -1.17 -12.62 -3.86
C ARG A 100 -1.08 -12.73 -2.35
N THR A 101 -1.02 -11.60 -1.65
CA THR A 101 -0.83 -11.58 -0.19
C THR A 101 -2.14 -11.79 0.59
N TRP A 102 -3.24 -11.16 0.17
CA TRP A 102 -4.54 -11.19 0.86
C TRP A 102 -5.58 -12.10 0.21
N GLY A 103 -5.37 -12.48 -1.05
CA GLY A 103 -6.34 -13.22 -1.86
C GLY A 103 -7.24 -12.31 -2.70
N LYS A 104 -7.76 -12.84 -3.82
CA LYS A 104 -8.50 -12.06 -4.84
C LYS A 104 -9.76 -11.36 -4.32
N LYS A 105 -10.39 -11.89 -3.28
CA LYS A 105 -11.63 -11.33 -2.68
C LYS A 105 -11.35 -10.19 -1.68
N GLU A 106 -10.09 -10.03 -1.26
CA GLU A 106 -9.66 -9.11 -0.21
C GLU A 106 -8.73 -8.02 -0.78
N VAL A 107 -8.86 -7.74 -2.07
CA VAL A 107 -8.13 -6.66 -2.73
C VAL A 107 -8.85 -5.33 -2.50
N HIS A 108 -8.23 -4.46 -1.72
CA HIS A 108 -8.63 -3.06 -1.57
C HIS A 108 -7.60 -2.19 -2.28
N LEU A 109 -8.08 -1.22 -3.06
CA LEU A 109 -7.22 -0.31 -3.82
C LEU A 109 -7.58 1.12 -3.49
N PRO A 110 -6.61 2.06 -3.55
CA PRO A 110 -6.89 3.46 -3.36
C PRO A 110 -7.84 3.97 -4.45
N ASP A 111 -8.75 4.85 -4.06
CA ASP A 111 -9.65 5.56 -4.97
C ASP A 111 -9.91 6.99 -4.47
N ARG A 112 -10.86 7.71 -5.08
CA ARG A 112 -11.14 9.11 -4.75
C ARG A 112 -11.67 9.33 -3.32
N LYS A 113 -12.26 8.31 -2.71
CA LYS A 113 -12.95 8.37 -1.42
C LYS A 113 -12.32 7.46 -0.36
N ARG A 114 -11.38 6.62 -0.78
CA ARG A 114 -10.67 5.70 0.10
C ARG A 114 -9.17 5.86 -0.06
N TYR A 115 -8.53 6.23 1.04
CA TYR A 115 -7.09 6.11 1.18
C TYR A 115 -6.78 4.66 1.57
N VAL A 116 -5.94 3.99 0.78
CA VAL A 116 -5.47 2.63 1.07
C VAL A 116 -3.96 2.62 0.97
N LYS A 117 -3.30 2.28 2.07
CA LYS A 117 -1.84 2.13 2.12
C LYS A 117 -1.47 0.75 2.60
N TYR A 118 -0.66 0.08 1.80
CA TYR A 118 0.00 -1.17 2.17
C TYR A 118 1.41 -0.88 2.68
N THR A 119 1.87 -1.67 3.64
CA THR A 119 3.24 -1.64 4.17
C THR A 119 3.72 -3.06 4.45
N GLN A 120 5.02 -3.20 4.75
CA GLN A 120 5.62 -4.45 5.22
C GLN A 120 5.40 -5.62 4.24
N ASN A 121 5.86 -5.48 2.98
CA ASN A 121 5.68 -6.49 1.94
C ASN A 121 4.20 -6.83 1.70
N TYR A 122 3.36 -5.78 1.69
CA TYR A 122 1.91 -5.87 1.56
C TYR A 122 1.21 -6.66 2.66
N ARG A 123 1.86 -7.01 3.78
CA ARG A 123 1.25 -7.78 4.87
C ARG A 123 0.41 -6.93 5.81
N SER A 124 0.62 -5.62 5.84
CA SER A 124 -0.17 -4.68 6.65
C SER A 124 -0.87 -3.67 5.75
N ARG A 125 -2.11 -3.30 6.09
CA ARG A 125 -2.89 -2.30 5.35
C ARG A 125 -3.62 -1.35 6.29
N ALA A 126 -3.68 -0.09 5.89
CA ALA A 126 -4.57 0.92 6.46
C ALA A 126 -5.54 1.41 5.39
N ILE A 127 -6.83 1.40 5.72
CA ILE A 127 -7.93 1.84 4.86
C ILE A 127 -8.66 2.95 5.60
N VAL A 128 -8.66 4.15 5.04
CA VAL A 128 -9.46 5.28 5.54
C VAL A 128 -10.58 5.52 4.53
N ASP A 129 -11.82 5.27 4.96
CA ASP A 129 -13.02 5.57 4.19
C ASP A 129 -13.58 6.92 4.61
N PHE A 130 -13.44 7.93 3.74
CA PHE A 130 -13.83 9.30 4.05
C PHE A 130 -15.35 9.50 4.03
N ASP A 131 -16.10 8.67 3.30
CA ASP A 131 -17.57 8.74 3.26
C ASP A 131 -18.16 8.11 4.53
N ALA A 132 -17.62 6.96 4.95
CA ALA A 132 -18.06 6.27 6.16
C ALA A 132 -17.51 6.92 7.45
N GLY A 133 -16.38 7.62 7.36
CA GLY A 133 -15.67 8.12 8.54
C GLY A 133 -15.05 7.00 9.37
N GLU A 134 -14.51 5.98 8.70
CA GLU A 134 -13.96 4.78 9.34
C GLU A 134 -12.50 4.58 8.97
N ILE A 135 -11.72 4.09 9.93
CA ILE A 135 -10.34 3.66 9.71
C ILE A 135 -10.25 2.18 10.09
N LEU A 136 -9.88 1.37 9.11
CA LEU A 136 -9.60 -0.05 9.27
C LEU A 136 -8.11 -0.29 9.12
N VAL A 137 -7.48 -0.87 10.14
CA VAL A 137 -6.07 -1.27 10.09
C VAL A 137 -5.99 -2.77 10.32
N GLU A 138 -5.36 -3.47 9.38
CA GLU A 138 -5.27 -4.93 9.39
C GLU A 138 -3.84 -5.38 9.11
N THR A 139 -3.46 -6.52 9.69
CA THR A 139 -2.21 -7.20 9.36
C THR A 139 -2.39 -8.70 9.21
N LEU A 140 -1.61 -9.25 8.29
CA LEU A 140 -1.36 -10.66 8.08
C LEU A 140 0.01 -11.09 8.63
N ASP A 141 0.75 -10.21 9.31
CA ASP A 141 1.96 -10.56 10.02
C ASP A 141 1.65 -11.57 11.13
N ASP A 142 2.31 -12.72 11.07
CA ASP A 142 2.19 -13.82 12.02
C ASP A 142 3.32 -13.84 13.05
N THR A 143 4.38 -13.06 12.80
CA THR A 143 5.58 -13.01 13.65
C THR A 143 5.39 -11.96 14.74
N ASP A 144 5.00 -10.74 14.39
CA ASP A 144 4.66 -9.68 15.35
C ASP A 144 3.41 -8.89 14.90
N PRO A 145 2.21 -9.52 14.93
CA PRO A 145 0.97 -8.86 14.54
C PRO A 145 0.70 -7.58 15.34
N ARG A 146 1.06 -7.56 16.62
CA ARG A 146 0.80 -6.42 17.51
C ARG A 146 1.68 -5.24 17.12
N GLY A 147 2.99 -5.44 16.93
CA GLY A 147 3.91 -4.39 16.49
C GLY A 147 3.57 -3.89 15.09
N SER A 148 3.22 -4.79 14.17
CA SER A 148 2.81 -4.44 12.81
C SER A 148 1.53 -3.59 12.77
N LEU A 149 0.51 -3.95 13.55
CA LEU A 149 -0.69 -3.11 13.72
C LEU A 149 -0.36 -1.77 14.37
N LYS A 150 0.47 -1.74 15.43
CA LYS A 150 0.88 -0.50 16.10
C LYS A 150 1.51 0.47 15.11
N ASN A 151 2.48 -0.01 14.35
CA ASN A 151 3.17 0.78 13.34
C ASN A 151 2.21 1.30 12.25
N ALA A 152 1.30 0.44 11.77
CA ALA A 152 0.31 0.83 10.76
C ALA A 152 -0.67 1.90 11.30
N VAL A 153 -1.12 1.80 12.55
CA VAL A 153 -1.95 2.83 13.19
C VAL A 153 -1.18 4.15 13.32
N VAL A 154 0.02 4.12 13.90
CA VAL A 154 0.84 5.34 14.12
C VAL A 154 1.10 6.06 12.80
N THR A 155 1.54 5.33 11.78
CA THR A 155 1.83 5.92 10.46
C THR A 155 0.59 6.47 9.76
N THR A 156 -0.57 5.84 9.95
CA THR A 156 -1.85 6.34 9.41
C THR A 156 -2.24 7.65 10.08
N LEU A 157 -2.23 7.70 11.42
CA LEU A 157 -2.59 8.90 12.18
C LEU A 157 -1.66 10.08 11.89
N LEU A 158 -0.39 9.78 11.62
CA LEU A 158 0.65 10.77 11.32
C LEU A 158 0.95 10.88 9.83
N THR A 159 -0.01 10.51 8.97
CA THR A 159 0.12 10.69 7.52
C THR A 159 0.46 12.15 7.22
N PRO A 160 1.51 12.44 6.41
CA PRO A 160 1.94 13.80 6.10
C PRO A 160 0.79 14.69 5.60
N ASN A 161 0.91 15.99 5.87
CA ASN A 161 -0.11 17.01 5.60
C ASN A 161 -0.62 17.02 4.14
N ASP A 162 0.25 16.70 3.17
CA ASP A 162 -0.14 16.43 1.80
C ASP A 162 -0.08 14.92 1.52
N PRO A 163 -1.21 14.20 1.60
CA PRO A 163 -1.24 12.75 1.37
C PRO A 163 -0.94 12.39 -0.09
N ARG A 164 -0.97 13.35 -1.03
CA ARG A 164 -0.61 13.11 -2.45
C ARG A 164 0.90 12.94 -2.63
N ALA A 165 1.70 13.38 -1.66
CA ALA A 165 3.15 13.14 -1.65
C ALA A 165 3.52 11.73 -1.18
N VAL A 166 2.54 10.94 -0.71
CA VAL A 166 2.75 9.56 -0.28
C VAL A 166 2.60 8.62 -1.47
N ASP A 167 3.56 7.73 -1.67
CA ASP A 167 3.45 6.64 -2.63
C ASP A 167 2.41 5.60 -2.13
N LEU A 168 1.22 5.61 -2.72
CA LEU A 168 0.12 4.68 -2.40
C LEU A 168 0.19 3.36 -3.17
N PHE A 169 1.06 3.26 -4.18
CA PHE A 169 1.07 2.15 -5.12
C PHE A 169 2.12 1.07 -4.76
N SER A 170 2.95 1.35 -3.77
CA SER A 170 3.92 0.40 -3.22
C SER A 170 3.71 0.14 -1.73
N ASP A 171 4.44 -0.84 -1.20
CA ASP A 171 4.51 -1.17 0.22
C ASP A 171 5.58 -0.38 1.00
N LYS A 172 6.23 0.61 0.36
CA LYS A 172 7.26 1.44 1.01
C LYS A 172 6.66 2.16 2.21
N GLY A 173 7.40 2.16 3.33
CA GLY A 173 7.00 2.87 4.53
C GLY A 173 6.88 4.38 4.31
N ILE A 174 6.13 5.04 5.20
CA ILE A 174 6.01 6.49 5.23
C ILE A 174 7.10 7.01 6.18
N THR A 175 7.92 7.95 5.71
CA THR A 175 8.83 8.68 6.60
C THR A 175 8.01 9.70 7.38
N LEU A 176 7.96 9.52 8.71
CA LEU A 176 7.27 10.44 9.59
C LEU A 176 8.15 11.67 9.84
N THR A 177 7.54 12.84 9.70
CA THR A 177 8.19 14.12 9.99
C THR A 177 7.29 14.94 10.91
N SER A 178 7.88 15.60 11.91
CA SER A 178 7.16 16.41 12.90
C SER A 178 7.08 17.89 12.51
N ASP A 179 7.53 18.23 11.31
CA ASP A 179 7.65 19.60 10.79
C ASP A 179 6.32 20.16 10.28
N LYS A 180 5.33 19.30 9.99
CA LYS A 180 4.01 19.70 9.50
C LYS A 180 2.89 18.96 10.23
N GLU A 181 1.73 19.59 10.30
CA GLU A 181 0.54 18.99 10.91
C GLU A 181 0.03 17.78 10.10
N PRO A 182 -0.32 16.65 10.74
CA PRO A 182 -0.82 15.48 10.02
C PRO A 182 -2.13 15.73 9.25
N TYR A 183 -2.31 15.02 8.13
CA TYR A 183 -3.53 15.15 7.32
C TYR A 183 -4.82 14.79 8.08
N LEU A 184 -4.75 13.83 9.00
CA LEU A 184 -5.90 13.39 9.81
C LEU A 184 -6.10 14.20 11.09
N LEU A 185 -5.32 15.26 11.30
CA LEU A 185 -5.40 16.08 12.49
C LEU A 185 -6.79 16.72 12.63
N GLY A 186 -7.44 16.50 13.78
CA GLY A 186 -8.79 17.02 14.06
C GLY A 186 -9.92 16.22 13.41
N LEU A 187 -9.61 15.31 12.48
CA LEU A 187 -10.56 14.33 11.94
C LEU A 187 -10.62 13.07 12.83
N VAL A 188 -9.51 12.75 13.50
CA VAL A 188 -9.40 11.66 14.46
C VAL A 188 -9.02 12.20 15.82
N VAL A 189 -9.69 11.68 16.86
CA VAL A 189 -9.37 11.96 18.26
C VAL A 189 -9.12 10.65 19.01
N ASP A 190 -8.30 10.73 20.06
CA ASP A 190 -8.00 9.62 20.95
C ASP A 190 -9.18 9.26 21.87
N GLN A 191 -8.98 8.27 22.75
CA GLN A 191 -9.97 7.84 23.74
C GLN A 191 -10.38 8.92 24.75
N THR A 192 -9.61 10.00 24.87
CA THR A 192 -9.90 11.15 25.73
C THR A 192 -10.55 12.31 24.97
N GLY A 193 -10.77 12.16 23.66
CA GLY A 193 -11.32 13.18 22.78
C GLY A 193 -10.31 14.22 22.32
N LYS A 194 -9.01 13.97 22.47
CA LYS A 194 -7.95 14.89 22.02
C LYS A 194 -7.46 14.54 20.61
N PRO A 195 -7.19 15.53 19.74
CA PRO A 195 -6.55 15.29 18.46
C PRO A 195 -5.15 14.70 18.63
N VAL A 196 -4.75 13.82 17.71
CA VAL A 196 -3.43 13.19 17.71
C VAL A 196 -2.48 13.97 16.77
N ARG A 197 -1.39 14.53 17.30
CA ARG A 197 -0.46 15.40 16.56
C ARG A 197 0.96 14.83 16.48
N THR A 198 1.39 14.11 17.51
CA THR A 198 2.78 13.70 17.70
C THR A 198 2.95 12.18 17.68
N PRO A 199 4.17 11.68 17.41
CA PRO A 199 4.51 10.26 17.58
C PRO A 199 4.10 9.67 18.93
N ALA A 200 4.41 10.35 20.04
CA ALA A 200 4.08 9.85 21.37
C ALA A 200 2.57 9.74 21.64
N GLU A 201 1.78 10.72 21.18
CA GLU A 201 0.32 10.67 21.27
C GLU A 201 -0.24 9.54 20.40
N ALA A 202 0.26 9.38 19.17
CA ALA A 202 -0.16 8.33 18.26
C ALA A 202 0.18 6.93 18.79
N GLU A 203 1.38 6.76 19.35
CA GLU A 203 1.81 5.50 19.97
C GLU A 203 0.95 5.14 21.18
N SER A 204 0.68 6.11 22.06
CA SER A 204 -0.18 5.91 23.23
C SER A 204 -1.60 5.53 22.83
N PHE A 205 -2.14 6.18 21.81
CA PHE A 205 -3.47 5.85 21.29
C PHE A 205 -3.49 4.48 20.61
N ALA A 206 -2.46 4.14 19.84
CA ALA A 206 -2.31 2.83 19.21
C ALA A 206 -2.24 1.70 20.25
N ASP A 207 -1.50 1.90 21.35
CA ASP A 207 -1.43 0.93 22.44
C ASP A 207 -2.80 0.70 23.08
N TRP A 208 -3.55 1.77 23.35
CA TRP A 208 -4.92 1.68 23.86
C TRP A 208 -5.85 0.92 22.92
N LEU A 209 -5.77 1.22 21.61
CA LEU A 209 -6.55 0.55 20.57
C LEU A 209 -6.25 -0.95 20.52
N LEU A 210 -4.97 -1.31 20.56
CA LEU A 210 -4.51 -2.70 20.58
C LEU A 210 -4.84 -3.44 21.87
N GLU A 211 -5.15 -2.74 22.95
CA GLU A 211 -5.59 -3.38 24.20
C GLU A 211 -7.12 -3.53 24.26
N LYS A 212 -7.86 -2.54 23.75
CA LYS A 212 -9.33 -2.43 23.98
C LYS A 212 -10.20 -2.64 22.75
N ARG A 213 -9.63 -2.66 21.55
CA ARG A 213 -10.36 -2.62 20.26
C ARG A 213 -9.79 -3.54 19.17
N SER A 214 -8.80 -4.37 19.45
CA SER A 214 -8.28 -5.36 18.50
C SER A 214 -9.15 -6.61 18.44
N GLY A 215 -9.40 -7.13 17.24
CA GLY A 215 -10.06 -8.41 17.02
C GLY A 215 -9.32 -9.25 15.98
N VAL A 216 -9.58 -10.55 15.96
CA VAL A 216 -9.10 -11.45 14.90
C VAL A 216 -10.28 -11.84 14.02
N ARG A 217 -10.17 -11.54 12.73
CA ARG A 217 -11.09 -12.02 11.71
C ARG A 217 -10.45 -13.21 11.00
N ARG A 218 -11.21 -14.31 10.88
CA ARG A 218 -10.80 -15.43 10.02
C ARG A 218 -11.05 -15.06 8.58
N GLN A 219 -10.01 -15.11 7.74
CA GLN A 219 -10.16 -15.08 6.30
C GLN A 219 -10.03 -16.50 5.76
N ILE A 220 -11.09 -16.99 5.12
CA ILE A 220 -11.03 -18.25 4.37
C ILE A 220 -10.48 -17.88 2.99
N GLN A 221 -9.20 -18.13 2.77
CA GLN A 221 -8.62 -18.03 1.44
C GLN A 221 -9.03 -19.24 0.62
N ASP A 222 -9.66 -19.01 -0.53
CA ASP A 222 -9.64 -19.97 -1.62
C ASP A 222 -8.22 -19.91 -2.23
N GLN A 223 -7.28 -20.67 -1.66
CA GLN A 223 -5.98 -20.91 -2.30
C GLN A 223 -6.22 -21.70 -3.62
N PRO A 224 -5.40 -21.49 -4.66
CA PRO A 224 -5.46 -22.33 -5.85
C PRO A 224 -5.21 -23.80 -5.44
N GLU A 225 -5.80 -24.75 -6.16
CA GLU A 225 -5.73 -26.20 -5.94
C GLU A 225 -4.30 -26.79 -5.84
N SER A 226 -3.23 -25.98 -5.95
CA SER A 226 -1.84 -26.39 -5.81
C SER A 226 -1.44 -26.83 -4.40
N CYS A 227 -2.22 -26.52 -3.36
CA CYS A 227 -1.99 -27.06 -2.01
C CYS A 227 -2.47 -28.53 -1.88
N PHE A 228 -3.25 -29.02 -2.84
CA PHE A 228 -3.87 -30.36 -2.81
C PHE A 228 -3.19 -31.39 -3.72
N ARG A 229 -2.11 -31.04 -4.43
CA ARG A 229 -1.35 -32.00 -5.24
C ARG A 229 -0.24 -32.62 -4.39
N ASP A 230 -0.44 -33.89 -4.05
CA ASP A 230 0.53 -34.85 -3.52
C ASP A 230 0.82 -34.90 -2.01
N HIS A 231 -0.18 -34.70 -1.12
CA HIS A 231 -0.05 -35.10 0.30
C HIS A 231 -1.22 -35.96 0.81
N PRO A 232 -0.97 -37.11 1.45
CA PRO A 232 -1.99 -38.09 1.82
C PRO A 232 -2.82 -37.71 3.07
N ASP A 233 -2.46 -36.67 3.81
CA ASP A 233 -3.16 -36.25 5.05
C ASP A 233 -3.87 -34.89 4.89
N ARG A 234 -5.07 -34.92 4.29
CA ARG A 234 -5.93 -33.72 4.12
C ARG A 234 -6.42 -33.09 5.43
N GLU A 235 -6.44 -33.84 6.53
CA GLU A 235 -7.10 -33.40 7.78
C GLU A 235 -6.12 -32.74 8.76
N GLN A 236 -4.82 -33.05 8.68
CA GLN A 236 -3.79 -32.47 9.55
C GLN A 236 -3.24 -31.12 9.08
N LEU A 237 -3.47 -30.72 7.81
CA LEU A 237 -2.97 -29.46 7.24
C LEU A 237 -3.98 -28.29 7.29
N GLN A 238 -5.22 -28.54 7.71
CA GLN A 238 -6.24 -27.49 7.83
C GLN A 238 -5.89 -26.32 8.79
N PRO A 239 -5.06 -26.48 9.84
CA PRO A 239 -4.62 -25.34 10.65
C PRO A 239 -3.54 -24.49 9.97
N LEU A 240 -2.72 -25.09 9.09
CA LEU A 240 -1.57 -24.45 8.43
C LEU A 240 -1.98 -23.53 7.26
N CYS A 241 -3.17 -23.73 6.68
CA CYS A 241 -3.68 -22.92 5.57
C CYS A 241 -4.65 -21.79 5.99
N ARG A 242 -4.83 -21.51 7.30
CA ARG A 242 -5.73 -20.44 7.77
C ARG A 242 -4.93 -19.18 8.07
N GLN A 243 -4.98 -18.20 7.17
CA GLN A 243 -4.45 -16.88 7.48
C GLN A 243 -5.44 -16.13 8.38
N PHE A 244 -5.00 -15.80 9.59
CA PHE A 244 -5.75 -14.98 10.53
C PHE A 244 -5.41 -13.51 10.26
N SER A 245 -6.39 -12.71 9.83
CA SER A 245 -6.22 -11.26 9.80
C SER A 245 -6.55 -10.72 11.18
N SER A 246 -5.57 -10.16 11.88
CA SER A 246 -5.87 -9.34 13.07
C SER A 246 -6.18 -7.92 12.59
N GLY A 247 -7.29 -7.36 13.08
CA GLY A 247 -7.84 -6.09 12.63
C GLY A 247 -8.25 -5.20 13.79
N LEU A 248 -7.96 -3.91 13.67
CA LEU A 248 -8.43 -2.87 14.56
C LEU A 248 -9.55 -2.10 13.87
N TRP A 249 -10.68 -1.99 14.56
CA TRP A 249 -11.81 -1.19 14.12
C TRP A 249 -11.83 0.11 14.91
N THR A 250 -11.51 1.22 14.27
CA THR A 250 -11.71 2.55 14.85
C THR A 250 -12.72 3.33 14.03
N HIS A 251 -13.85 3.66 14.66
CA HIS A 251 -14.69 4.73 14.16
C HIS A 251 -13.89 6.02 14.32
N ALA A 252 -13.67 6.77 13.24
CA ALA A 252 -13.27 8.15 13.41
C ALA A 252 -14.44 8.82 14.12
N ALA A 253 -14.23 9.25 15.37
CA ALA A 253 -15.27 9.95 16.10
C ALA A 253 -15.61 11.21 15.28
N ARG A 254 -16.79 11.18 14.65
CA ARG A 254 -17.36 12.34 13.95
C ARG A 254 -17.21 13.53 14.88
N ALA A 255 -16.34 14.48 14.51
CA ALA A 255 -16.37 15.80 15.11
C ALA A 255 -17.81 16.29 14.92
N ARG A 256 -18.60 16.28 16.00
CA ARG A 256 -19.95 16.84 15.95
C ARG A 256 -19.75 18.28 15.55
N GLU A 257 -20.15 18.60 14.33
CA GLU A 257 -20.30 19.95 13.86
C GLU A 257 -21.29 20.65 14.79
N ARG A 258 -20.76 21.29 15.83
CA ARG A 258 -21.52 22.24 16.62
C ARG A 258 -21.72 23.43 15.70
N ARG A 259 -22.78 23.39 14.87
CA ARG A 259 -23.35 24.62 14.35
C ARG A 259 -23.62 25.52 15.56
N PRO A 260 -23.04 26.74 15.64
CA PRO A 260 -23.48 27.69 16.64
C PRO A 260 -24.98 27.95 16.40
N ARG A 261 -25.78 27.65 17.44
CA ARG A 261 -27.19 28.03 17.49
C ARG A 261 -27.27 29.55 17.46
N GLY A 262 -28.02 30.08 16.50
CA GLY A 262 -28.71 31.37 16.58
C GLY A 262 -27.83 32.62 16.71
N LEU A 263 -27.65 33.31 15.59
CA LEU A 263 -27.54 34.77 15.66
C LEU A 263 -28.92 35.32 16.06
N PRO A 264 -29.04 36.19 17.07
CA PRO A 264 -30.31 36.81 17.41
C PRO A 264 -30.72 37.74 16.26
N GLN A 265 -31.98 37.62 15.83
CA GLN A 265 -32.62 38.66 15.02
C GLN A 265 -32.69 39.93 15.88
N GLY A 266 -32.08 41.01 15.39
CA GLY A 266 -32.21 42.31 16.01
C GLY A 266 -33.61 42.85 15.79
N GLU A 267 -34.42 42.80 16.84
CA GLU A 267 -35.47 43.80 17.03
C GLU A 267 -34.86 44.97 17.82
N GLY A 268 -35.04 46.16 17.27
CA GLY A 268 -34.54 47.41 17.85
C GLY A 268 -35.17 48.59 17.13
N THR A 269 -36.45 48.82 17.43
CA THR A 269 -37.13 50.09 17.23
C THR A 269 -36.47 51.18 18.07
N GLY A 270 -36.27 52.35 17.45
CA GLY A 270 -35.70 53.56 18.06
C GLY A 270 -35.36 54.57 16.98
#